data_AF-A0AAE0FQM4-F1
#
_entry.id   AF-A0AAE0FQM4-F1
#
_cell.length_a   1.000
_cell.length_b   1.000
_cell.length_c   1.000
_cell.angle_alpha   90.00
_cell.angle_beta   90.00
_cell.angle_gamma   90.00
#
_symmetry.space_group_name_H-M   'P 1'
#
loop_
_entity.id
_entity.type
_entity.pdbx_description
1 polymer ?
#
loop_
_entity_poly.entity_id
_entity_poly.type
_entity_poly.pdbx_seq_one_letter_code
_entity_poly.pdbx_strand_id
1 'polypeptide(L)'
;MFLDIVIIAVSLLALAICGWFFLTRRLYNDYDEKHFLVGVLFSSTFAFSANLLQLVLFELLGVLSSRARWINWKIDLYCLLCALIFILPYYHAFSILQSYGIRPMRSAAVAVVAFLSFLYAFYRIGVHFQFESEAPGLAGIFTIAQAVKRVGVIGVVLLAVLSGFGAVNLPYTYLSLFTRHIREEEVQALQERLVQSVETTVMRKKKLLLLQADMQQATAATSTRGLMRRVMDSIGLSSSARRISVVDQ
;
A
#
# COMPACT_ATOMS: atom_id res chain seq x y z
N MET A 1 -8.72 -33.66 -3.27
CA MET A 1 -7.33 -33.33 -3.67
C MET A 1 -7.28 -32.29 -4.79
N PHE A 2 -7.76 -32.56 -6.02
CA PHE A 2 -7.77 -31.54 -7.08
C PHE A 2 -8.62 -30.32 -6.70
N LEU A 3 -9.83 -30.55 -6.18
CA LEU A 3 -10.73 -29.50 -5.70
C LEU A 3 -10.09 -28.66 -4.57
N ASP A 4 -9.41 -29.32 -3.62
CA ASP A 4 -8.68 -28.64 -2.53
C ASP A 4 -7.58 -27.72 -3.07
N ILE A 5 -6.81 -28.19 -4.07
CA ILE A 5 -5.75 -27.41 -4.71
C ILE A 5 -6.34 -26.22 -5.46
N VAL A 6 -7.46 -26.41 -6.16
CA VAL A 6 -8.17 -25.33 -6.85
C VAL A 6 -8.69 -24.30 -5.85
N ILE A 7 -9.31 -24.71 -4.75
CA ILE A 7 -9.78 -23.80 -3.70
C ILE A 7 -8.63 -22.96 -3.15
N ILE A 8 -7.51 -23.60 -2.81
CA ILE A 8 -6.31 -22.93 -2.28
C ILE A 8 -5.73 -21.94 -3.30
N ALA A 9 -5.58 -22.36 -4.57
CA ALA A 9 -5.03 -21.52 -5.61
C ALA A 9 -5.93 -20.31 -5.91
N VAL A 10 -7.25 -20.53 -5.98
CA VAL A 10 -8.24 -19.46 -6.18
C VAL A 10 -8.22 -18.50 -5.01
N SER A 11 -8.19 -18.98 -3.76
CA SER A 11 -8.13 -18.10 -2.60
C SER A 11 -6.83 -17.31 -2.53
N LEU A 12 -5.69 -17.93 -2.86
CA LEU A 12 -4.39 -17.25 -2.89
C LEU A 12 -4.37 -16.15 -3.96
N LEU A 13 -4.88 -16.42 -5.16
CA LEU A 13 -4.99 -15.43 -6.23
C LEU A 13 -5.95 -14.29 -5.85
N ALA A 14 -7.10 -14.62 -5.26
CA ALA A 14 -8.06 -13.62 -4.80
C ALA A 14 -7.44 -12.70 -3.73
N LEU A 15 -6.69 -13.25 -2.79
CA LEU A 15 -5.97 -12.49 -1.75
C LEU A 15 -4.86 -11.63 -2.35
N ALA A 16 -4.11 -12.13 -3.34
CA ALA A 16 -3.09 -11.36 -4.05
C ALA A 16 -3.69 -10.18 -4.82
N ILE A 17 -4.79 -10.41 -5.56
CA ILE A 17 -5.53 -9.37 -6.26
C ILE A 17 -6.09 -8.33 -5.27
N CYS A 18 -6.65 -8.79 -4.15
CA CYS A 18 -7.14 -7.92 -3.08
C CYS A 18 -6.01 -7.05 -2.52
N GLY A 19 -4.84 -7.64 -2.24
CA GLY A 19 -3.66 -6.91 -1.77
C GLY A 19 -3.13 -5.90 -2.78
N TRP A 20 -3.10 -6.27 -4.07
CA TRP A 20 -2.70 -5.36 -5.15
C TRP A 20 -3.67 -4.19 -5.31
N PHE A 21 -4.96 -4.47 -5.23
CA PHE A 21 -6.02 -3.47 -5.30
C PHE A 21 -5.99 -2.51 -4.11
N PHE A 22 -5.78 -3.04 -2.90
CA PHE A 22 -5.61 -2.24 -1.69
C PHE A 22 -4.40 -1.31 -1.82
N LEU A 23 -3.26 -1.82 -2.27
CA LEU A 23 -2.07 -1.00 -2.49
C LEU A 23 -2.32 0.09 -3.53
N THR A 24 -2.90 -0.27 -4.67
CA THR A 24 -3.12 0.65 -5.80
C THR A 24 -4.12 1.76 -5.44
N ARG A 25 -5.18 1.45 -4.68
CA ARG A 25 -6.22 2.44 -4.33
C ARG A 25 -5.88 3.27 -3.09
N ARG A 26 -5.26 2.69 -2.07
CA ARG A 26 -5.04 3.38 -0.78
C ARG A 26 -3.62 3.91 -0.61
N LEU A 27 -2.60 3.14 -0.99
CA LEU A 27 -1.21 3.46 -0.67
C LEU A 27 -0.51 4.23 -1.80
N TYR A 28 -0.85 3.93 -3.04
CA TYR A 28 -0.19 4.49 -4.22
C TYR A 28 -0.75 5.84 -4.69
N ASN A 29 -1.80 6.33 -4.03
CA ASN A 29 -2.41 7.62 -4.38
C ASN A 29 -1.49 8.81 -4.03
N ASP A 30 -0.48 8.59 -3.17
CA ASP A 30 0.47 9.61 -2.68
C ASP A 30 1.95 9.33 -3.04
N TYR A 31 2.26 8.27 -3.79
CA TYR A 31 3.65 7.95 -4.16
C TYR A 31 3.92 8.25 -5.65
N ASP A 32 4.77 9.25 -5.90
CA ASP A 32 5.15 9.72 -7.24
C ASP A 32 6.04 8.73 -8.03
N GLU A 33 6.80 7.86 -7.35
CA GLU A 33 7.70 6.92 -8.01
C GLU A 33 7.20 5.48 -7.94
N LYS A 34 6.77 4.97 -9.10
CA LYS A 34 6.05 3.70 -9.20
C LYS A 34 6.98 2.50 -9.41
N HIS A 35 7.62 1.96 -8.37
CA HIS A 35 8.36 0.71 -8.49
C HIS A 35 7.43 -0.51 -8.46
N PHE A 36 7.13 -1.09 -9.63
CA PHE A 36 6.31 -2.30 -9.79
C PHE A 36 6.74 -3.45 -8.84
N LEU A 37 8.05 -3.63 -8.64
CA LEU A 37 8.60 -4.65 -7.75
C LEU A 37 8.15 -4.49 -6.29
N VAL A 38 8.03 -3.27 -5.77
CA VAL A 38 7.53 -3.01 -4.41
C VAL A 38 6.09 -3.47 -4.29
N GLY A 39 5.27 -3.14 -5.29
CA GLY A 39 3.88 -3.55 -5.35
C GLY A 39 3.73 -5.06 -5.34
N VAL A 40 4.56 -5.77 -6.12
CA VAL A 40 4.53 -7.24 -6.19
C VAL A 40 4.98 -7.85 -4.87
N LEU A 41 6.05 -7.34 -4.26
CA LEU A 41 6.54 -7.81 -2.96
C LEU A 41 5.48 -7.62 -1.87
N PHE A 42 4.88 -6.43 -1.78
CA PHE A 42 3.82 -6.17 -0.82
C PHE A 42 2.61 -7.08 -1.02
N SER A 43 2.08 -7.16 -2.24
CA SER A 43 0.92 -7.98 -2.56
C SER A 43 1.17 -9.46 -2.28
N SER A 44 2.37 -9.96 -2.62
CA SER A 44 2.77 -11.34 -2.35
C SER A 44 2.88 -11.64 -0.85
N THR A 45 3.57 -10.79 -0.08
CA THR A 45 3.69 -10.97 1.38
C THR A 45 2.33 -10.86 2.08
N PHE A 46 1.47 -9.94 1.64
CA PHE A 46 0.10 -9.83 2.13
C PHE A 46 -0.72 -11.09 1.82
N ALA A 47 -0.65 -11.59 0.58
CA ALA A 47 -1.37 -12.78 0.17
C ALA A 47 -0.98 -14.00 0.98
N PHE A 48 0.32 -14.28 1.15
CA PHE A 48 0.79 -15.41 1.96
C PHE A 48 0.43 -15.27 3.44
N SER A 49 0.50 -14.07 4.01
CA SER A 49 0.10 -13.82 5.40
C SER A 49 -1.41 -14.05 5.60
N ALA A 50 -2.23 -13.56 4.68
CA ALA A 50 -3.67 -13.76 4.71
C ALA A 50 -4.06 -15.23 4.43
N ASN A 51 -3.30 -15.93 3.57
CA ASN A 51 -3.53 -17.36 3.28
C ASN A 51 -3.26 -18.22 4.52
N LEU A 52 -2.23 -17.90 5.32
CA LEU A 52 -2.00 -18.56 6.62
C LEU A 52 -3.18 -18.34 7.59
N LEU A 53 -3.70 -17.11 7.69
CA LEU A 53 -4.87 -16.83 8.52
C LEU A 53 -6.10 -17.60 8.02
N GLN A 54 -6.31 -17.63 6.72
CA GLN A 54 -7.43 -18.35 6.10
C GLN A 54 -7.33 -19.86 6.29
N LEU A 55 -6.13 -20.44 6.23
CA LEU A 55 -5.89 -21.85 6.56
C LEU A 55 -6.34 -22.19 7.98
N VAL A 56 -6.02 -21.33 8.96
CA VAL A 56 -6.47 -21.48 10.35
C VAL A 56 -7.99 -21.41 10.43
N LEU A 57 -8.63 -20.48 9.70
CA LEU A 57 -10.08 -20.42 9.63
C LEU A 57 -10.71 -21.68 9.01
N PHE A 58 -10.11 -22.22 7.94
CA PHE A 58 -10.59 -23.45 7.30
C PHE A 58 -10.38 -24.70 8.15
N GLU A 59 -9.39 -24.69 9.03
CA GLU A 59 -9.22 -25.71 10.06
C GLU A 59 -10.34 -25.62 11.10
N LEU A 60 -10.67 -24.43 11.58
CA LEU A 60 -11.77 -24.23 12.53
C LEU A 60 -13.14 -24.62 11.94
N LEU A 61 -13.34 -24.40 10.64
CA LEU A 61 -14.60 -24.72 9.94
C LEU A 61 -14.66 -26.15 9.37
N GLY A 62 -13.55 -26.90 9.41
CA GLY A 62 -13.50 -28.30 8.93
C GLY A 62 -13.69 -28.48 7.41
N VAL A 63 -13.47 -27.44 6.61
CA VAL A 63 -13.79 -27.44 5.16
C VAL A 63 -12.72 -28.14 4.31
N LEU A 64 -11.47 -28.15 4.74
CA LEU A 64 -10.31 -28.54 3.91
C LEU A 64 -9.62 -29.82 4.38
N SER A 65 -9.21 -30.67 3.45
CA SER A 65 -8.54 -31.94 3.75
C SER A 65 -7.21 -31.77 4.50
N SER A 66 -6.94 -32.61 5.51
CA SER A 66 -5.77 -32.45 6.40
C SER A 66 -4.42 -32.50 5.68
N ARG A 67 -4.31 -33.30 4.61
CA ARG A 67 -3.08 -33.39 3.79
C ARG A 67 -2.83 -32.10 3.00
N ALA A 68 -3.86 -31.54 2.38
CA ALA A 68 -3.74 -30.30 1.61
C ALA A 68 -3.39 -29.12 2.51
N ARG A 69 -4.00 -29.04 3.71
CA ARG A 69 -3.68 -28.04 4.74
C ARG A 69 -2.21 -28.07 5.13
N TRP A 70 -1.68 -29.24 5.43
CA TRP A 70 -0.29 -29.38 5.89
C TRP A 70 0.73 -29.00 4.81
N ILE A 71 0.47 -29.36 3.55
CA ILE A 71 1.32 -28.97 2.42
C ILE A 71 1.26 -27.45 2.22
N ASN A 72 0.06 -26.86 2.19
CA ASN A 72 -0.11 -25.42 2.00
C ASN A 72 0.55 -24.62 3.13
N TRP A 73 0.35 -25.05 4.38
CA TRP A 73 0.99 -24.44 5.55
C TRP A 73 2.52 -24.44 5.45
N LYS A 74 3.11 -25.56 5.01
CA LYS A 74 4.56 -25.63 4.78
C LYS A 74 5.01 -24.67 3.68
N ILE A 75 4.33 -24.67 2.53
CA ILE A 75 4.67 -23.80 1.40
C ILE A 75 4.60 -22.33 1.83
N ASP A 76 3.51 -21.91 2.46
CA ASP A 76 3.32 -20.54 2.94
C ASP A 76 4.42 -20.14 3.94
N LEU A 77 4.76 -21.03 4.89
CA LEU A 77 5.85 -20.80 5.83
C LEU A 77 7.20 -20.66 5.12
N TYR A 78 7.51 -21.51 4.14
CA TYR A 78 8.75 -21.39 3.36
C TYR A 78 8.79 -20.09 2.57
N CYS A 79 7.70 -19.72 1.90
CA CYS A 79 7.60 -18.50 1.11
C CYS A 79 7.75 -17.24 1.99
N LEU A 80 7.05 -17.18 3.13
CA LEU A 80 7.15 -16.05 4.06
C LEU A 80 8.54 -15.95 4.70
N LEU A 81 9.13 -17.07 5.08
CA LEU A 81 10.47 -17.09 5.66
C LEU A 81 11.53 -16.65 4.63
N CYS A 82 11.43 -17.14 3.39
CA CYS A 82 12.29 -16.71 2.29
C CYS A 82 12.12 -15.21 2.00
N ALA A 83 10.87 -14.74 1.94
CA ALA A 83 10.58 -13.33 1.73
C ALA A 83 11.18 -12.44 2.82
N LEU A 84 11.04 -12.84 4.08
CA LEU A 84 11.46 -12.03 5.23
C LEU A 84 12.97 -12.07 5.48
N ILE A 85 13.63 -13.22 5.32
CA ILE A 85 15.06 -13.36 5.61
C ILE A 85 15.92 -12.94 4.41
N PHE A 86 15.49 -13.23 3.18
CA PHE A 86 16.32 -13.02 1.99
C PHE A 86 15.85 -11.83 1.16
N ILE A 87 14.58 -11.84 0.74
CA ILE A 87 14.09 -10.90 -0.29
C ILE A 87 13.96 -9.48 0.25
N LEU A 88 13.32 -9.30 1.41
CA LEU A 88 13.08 -7.99 2.03
C LEU A 88 14.38 -7.27 2.41
N PRO A 89 15.35 -7.89 3.12
CA PRO A 89 16.60 -7.21 3.50
C PRO A 89 17.45 -6.82 2.30
N TYR A 90 17.53 -7.70 1.28
CA TYR A 90 18.23 -7.39 0.03
C TYR A 90 17.57 -6.22 -0.70
N TYR A 91 16.24 -6.22 -0.80
CA TYR A 91 15.51 -5.16 -1.46
C TYR A 91 15.64 -3.81 -0.73
N HIS A 92 15.55 -3.79 0.60
CA HIS A 92 15.77 -2.58 1.40
C HIS A 92 17.20 -2.03 1.23
N ALA A 93 18.22 -2.89 1.31
CA ALA A 93 19.61 -2.47 1.13
C ALA A 93 19.84 -1.89 -0.28
N PHE A 94 19.30 -2.54 -1.31
CA PHE A 94 19.39 -2.06 -2.68
C PHE A 94 18.65 -0.74 -2.91
N SER A 95 17.43 -0.61 -2.38
CA SER A 95 16.59 0.59 -2.52
C SER A 95 17.22 1.80 -1.85
N ILE A 96 17.67 1.67 -0.59
CA ILE A 96 18.37 2.75 0.14
C ILE A 96 19.57 3.24 -0.67
N LEU A 97 20.34 2.31 -1.24
CA LEU A 97 21.58 2.65 -1.92
C LEU A 97 21.37 3.29 -3.31
N GLN A 98 20.25 2.97 -3.97
CA GLN A 98 19.82 3.71 -5.15
C GLN A 98 19.36 5.13 -4.82
N SER A 99 18.71 5.35 -3.66
CA SER A 99 18.30 6.70 -3.23
C SER A 99 19.50 7.65 -3.02
N TYR A 100 20.70 7.12 -2.76
CA TYR A 100 21.95 7.89 -2.68
C TYR A 100 22.63 8.16 -4.04
N GLY A 101 22.03 7.75 -5.17
CA GLY A 101 22.55 8.05 -6.52
C GLY A 101 23.78 7.25 -6.95
N ILE A 102 24.07 6.12 -6.30
CA ILE A 102 25.23 5.27 -6.61
C ILE A 102 24.95 4.43 -7.87
N ARG A 103 25.98 4.28 -8.73
CA ARG A 103 25.91 3.40 -9.93
C ARG A 103 25.43 1.98 -9.57
N PRO A 104 24.54 1.37 -10.40
CA PRO A 104 23.84 0.12 -10.04
C PRO A 104 24.77 -1.06 -9.75
N MET A 105 25.92 -1.15 -10.44
CA MET A 105 26.88 -2.24 -10.24
C MET A 105 27.64 -2.16 -8.91
N ARG A 106 27.99 -0.94 -8.45
CA ARG A 106 28.59 -0.74 -7.12
C ARG A 106 27.54 -0.84 -6.03
N SER A 107 26.31 -0.42 -6.33
CA SER A 107 25.17 -0.54 -5.44
C SER A 107 24.86 -2.01 -5.11
N ALA A 108 24.83 -2.88 -6.13
CA ALA A 108 24.64 -4.32 -5.92
C ALA A 108 25.73 -4.94 -5.03
N ALA A 109 27.00 -4.58 -5.23
CA ALA A 109 28.09 -5.11 -4.41
C ALA A 109 27.98 -4.72 -2.93
N VAL A 110 27.70 -3.45 -2.64
CA VAL A 110 27.51 -2.98 -1.26
C VAL A 110 26.23 -3.55 -0.65
N ALA A 111 25.15 -3.70 -1.42
CA ALA A 111 23.93 -4.35 -0.97
C ALA A 111 24.18 -5.82 -0.59
N VAL A 112 25.02 -6.55 -1.33
CA VAL A 112 25.43 -7.92 -0.97
C VAL A 112 26.23 -7.94 0.34
N VAL A 113 27.15 -7.00 0.56
CA VAL A 113 27.90 -6.91 1.83
C VAL A 113 26.96 -6.60 3.01
N ALA A 114 26.04 -5.66 2.84
CA ALA A 114 25.02 -5.34 3.85
C ALA A 114 24.05 -6.51 4.10
N PHE A 115 23.71 -7.26 3.06
CA PHE A 115 22.91 -8.47 3.16
C PHE A 115 23.64 -9.58 3.94
N LEU A 116 24.93 -9.80 3.66
CA LEU A 116 25.75 -10.77 4.39
C LEU A 116 25.95 -10.36 5.85
N SER A 117 26.14 -9.08 6.13
CA SER A 117 26.22 -8.59 7.51
C SER A 117 24.90 -8.75 8.27
N PHE A 118 23.76 -8.51 7.60
CA PHE A 118 22.44 -8.82 8.15
C PHE A 118 22.27 -10.31 8.44
N LEU A 119 22.65 -11.19 7.52
CA LEU A 119 22.59 -12.64 7.71
C LEU A 119 23.48 -13.08 8.90
N TYR A 120 24.66 -12.47 9.04
CA TYR A 120 25.55 -12.71 10.18
C TYR A 120 24.93 -12.26 11.50
N ALA A 121 24.33 -11.06 11.54
CA ALA A 121 23.62 -10.58 12.74
C ALA A 121 22.43 -11.49 13.09
N PHE A 122 21.66 -11.89 12.10
CA PHE A 122 20.54 -12.83 12.26
C PHE A 122 21.02 -14.19 12.81
N TYR A 123 22.16 -14.69 12.32
CA TYR A 123 22.79 -15.89 12.86
C TYR A 123 23.23 -15.70 14.32
N ARG A 124 23.90 -14.59 14.64
CA ARG A 124 24.40 -14.30 16.00
C ARG A 124 23.26 -14.20 17.02
N ILE A 125 22.15 -13.54 16.68
CA ILE A 125 20.96 -13.49 17.53
C ILE A 125 20.43 -14.91 17.80
N GLY A 126 20.42 -15.76 16.77
CA GLY A 126 19.99 -17.15 16.88
C GLY A 126 20.84 -18.03 17.81
N VAL A 127 22.12 -17.68 18.04
CA VAL A 127 23.00 -18.39 18.98
C VAL A 127 22.69 -18.03 20.43
N HIS A 128 22.23 -16.80 20.70
CA HIS A 128 21.89 -16.36 22.06
C HIS A 128 20.55 -16.94 22.55
N PHE A 129 19.62 -17.23 21.65
CA PHE A 129 18.36 -17.90 21.95
C PHE A 129 18.49 -19.42 21.72
N GLN A 130 19.19 -20.10 22.62
CA GLN A 130 19.18 -21.56 22.68
C GLN A 130 17.81 -22.02 23.21
N PHE A 131 16.85 -22.20 22.31
CA PHE A 131 15.66 -22.99 22.64
C PHE A 131 16.10 -24.45 22.65
N GLU A 132 16.04 -25.13 23.79
CA GLU A 132 16.38 -26.55 23.92
C GLU A 132 15.89 -27.34 22.70
N SER A 133 16.84 -27.82 21.90
CA SER A 133 16.60 -28.79 20.85
C SER A 133 17.63 -29.88 21.07
N GLU A 134 17.14 -31.07 21.41
CA GLU A 134 17.89 -32.27 21.75
C GLU A 134 18.71 -32.88 20.58
N ALA A 135 19.03 -32.09 19.54
CA ALA A 135 19.78 -32.55 18.39
C ALA A 135 21.15 -31.85 18.31
N PRO A 136 22.25 -32.55 18.62
CA PRO A 136 23.60 -31.99 18.54
C PRO A 136 24.03 -31.92 17.07
N GLY A 137 24.13 -30.73 16.49
CA GLY A 137 24.83 -30.52 15.21
C GLY A 137 24.35 -29.38 14.31
N LEU A 138 25.13 -29.13 13.24
CA LEU A 138 24.89 -28.14 12.18
C LEU A 138 23.53 -28.26 11.47
N ALA A 139 22.87 -29.42 11.54
CA ALA A 139 21.55 -29.66 10.97
C ALA A 139 20.41 -28.93 11.71
N GLY A 140 20.59 -28.60 12.99
CA GLY A 140 19.59 -27.83 13.74
C GLY A 140 19.45 -26.40 13.22
N ILE A 141 20.55 -25.79 12.78
CA ILE A 141 20.72 -24.35 12.55
C ILE A 141 19.80 -23.77 11.45
N PHE A 142 19.43 -24.57 10.46
CA PHE A 142 18.56 -24.17 9.33
C PHE A 142 17.23 -24.95 9.29
N THR A 143 16.84 -25.62 10.38
CA THR A 143 15.51 -26.24 10.42
C THR A 143 14.44 -25.14 10.39
N ILE A 144 13.36 -25.32 9.62
CA ILE A 144 12.31 -24.30 9.48
C ILE A 144 11.71 -23.86 10.82
N ALA A 145 11.52 -24.81 11.75
CA ALA A 145 11.09 -24.50 13.12
C ALA A 145 12.08 -23.59 13.85
N GLN A 146 13.37 -23.84 13.62
CA GLN A 146 14.54 -23.00 13.96
C GLN A 146 14.32 -21.52 13.62
N ALA A 147 14.19 -21.31 12.32
CA ALA A 147 14.12 -20.00 11.71
C ALA A 147 12.82 -19.26 12.06
N VAL A 148 11.69 -19.96 12.10
CA VAL A 148 10.39 -19.41 12.52
C VAL A 148 10.44 -18.94 13.98
N LYS A 149 11.04 -19.72 14.89
CA LYS A 149 11.22 -19.31 16.29
C LYS A 149 12.04 -18.03 16.40
N ARG A 150 13.18 -17.95 15.70
CA ARG A 150 14.08 -16.77 15.72
C ARG A 150 13.40 -15.52 15.18
N VAL A 151 12.79 -15.63 13.99
CA VAL A 151 12.02 -14.56 13.36
C VAL A 151 10.88 -14.12 14.28
N GLY A 152 10.17 -15.07 14.89
CA GLY A 152 9.07 -14.80 15.80
C GLY A 152 9.50 -13.96 17.01
N VAL A 153 10.62 -14.32 17.66
CA VAL A 153 11.15 -13.55 18.80
C VAL A 153 11.54 -12.14 18.39
N ILE A 154 12.30 -12.00 17.29
CA ILE A 154 12.71 -10.69 16.78
C ILE A 154 11.47 -9.84 16.45
N GLY A 155 10.48 -10.43 15.80
CA GLY A 155 9.21 -9.78 15.47
C GLY A 155 8.45 -9.33 16.71
N VAL A 156 8.32 -10.18 17.73
CA VAL A 156 7.62 -9.83 18.99
C VAL A 156 8.35 -8.73 19.75
N VAL A 157 9.69 -8.77 19.82
CA VAL A 157 10.47 -7.70 20.46
C VAL A 157 10.29 -6.38 19.71
N LEU A 158 10.33 -6.39 18.37
CA LEU A 158 10.08 -5.19 17.56
C LEU A 158 8.66 -4.65 17.75
N LEU A 159 7.65 -5.53 17.77
CA LEU A 159 6.26 -5.16 18.04
C LEU A 159 6.09 -4.58 19.45
N ALA A 160 6.76 -5.14 20.45
CA ALA A 160 6.74 -4.64 21.82
C ALA A 160 7.36 -3.24 21.93
N VAL A 161 8.51 -3.01 21.26
CA VAL A 161 9.17 -1.70 21.24
C VAL A 161 8.32 -0.66 20.51
N LEU A 162 7.77 -0.98 19.34
CA LEU A 162 6.91 -0.06 18.58
C LEU A 162 5.60 0.26 19.32
N SER A 163 5.00 -0.76 19.94
CA SER A 163 3.81 -0.58 20.79
C SER A 163 4.12 0.28 22.01
N GLY A 164 5.27 0.05 22.66
CA GLY A 164 5.74 0.87 23.78
C GLY A 164 5.99 2.32 23.39
N PHE A 165 6.66 2.56 22.25
CA PHE A 165 6.85 3.91 21.73
C PHE A 165 5.52 4.60 21.42
N GLY A 166 4.57 3.90 20.79
CA GLY A 166 3.22 4.42 20.56
C GLY A 166 2.49 4.80 21.86
N ALA A 167 2.60 3.94 22.88
CA ALA A 167 1.97 4.16 24.18
C ALA A 167 2.55 5.36 24.94
N VAL A 168 3.81 5.74 24.68
CA VAL A 168 4.45 6.92 25.28
C VAL A 168 4.24 8.18 24.42
N ASN A 169 4.30 8.05 23.09
CA ASN A 169 4.18 9.19 22.18
C ASN A 169 2.76 9.81 22.21
N LEU A 170 1.72 8.99 22.36
CA LEU A 170 0.35 9.48 22.52
C LEU A 170 0.20 10.40 23.75
N PRO A 171 0.44 9.95 25.00
CA PRO A 171 0.31 10.82 26.15
C PRO A 171 1.29 11.98 26.10
N TYR A 172 2.50 11.84 25.56
CA TYR A 172 3.40 12.99 25.36
C TYR A 172 2.74 14.07 24.49
N THR A 173 2.12 13.67 23.37
CA THR A 173 1.43 14.58 22.45
C THR A 173 0.15 15.17 23.09
N TYR A 174 -0.67 14.35 23.74
CA TYR A 174 -1.94 14.76 24.35
C TYR A 174 -1.77 15.56 25.66
N LEU A 175 -0.79 15.23 26.50
CA LEU A 175 -0.47 16.00 27.70
C LEU A 175 0.13 17.34 27.33
N SER A 176 0.94 17.45 26.27
CA SER A 176 1.43 18.76 25.81
C SER A 176 0.28 19.72 25.45
N LEU A 177 -0.86 19.19 24.98
CA LEU A 177 -2.08 19.96 24.73
C LEU A 177 -2.81 20.32 26.02
N PHE A 178 -2.83 19.43 27.01
CA PHE A 178 -3.50 19.66 28.31
C PHE A 178 -2.70 20.54 29.27
N THR A 179 -1.36 20.51 29.21
CA THR A 179 -0.48 21.31 30.06
C THR A 179 -0.25 22.72 29.48
N ARG A 180 -0.56 22.94 28.19
CA ARG A 180 -0.59 24.27 27.60
C ARG A 180 -1.79 25.05 28.15
N HIS A 181 -1.52 26.09 28.95
CA HIS A 181 -2.54 27.06 29.32
C HIS A 181 -3.08 27.73 28.05
N ILE A 182 -4.36 27.49 27.75
CA ILE A 182 -5.04 28.12 26.62
C ILE A 182 -5.38 29.54 27.03
N ARG A 183 -4.75 30.54 26.39
CA ARG A 183 -5.08 31.97 26.57
C ARG A 183 -6.34 32.29 25.76
N GLU A 184 -7.25 33.09 26.31
CA GLU A 184 -8.52 33.46 25.64
C GLU A 184 -8.30 34.13 24.27
N GLU A 185 -7.20 34.87 24.10
CA GLU A 185 -6.81 35.51 22.83
C GLU A 185 -6.60 34.49 21.69
N GLU A 186 -6.02 33.33 22.00
CA GLU A 186 -5.78 32.28 21.01
C GLU A 186 -7.09 31.62 20.58
N VAL A 187 -8.06 31.52 21.50
CA VAL A 187 -9.40 30.97 21.21
C VAL A 187 -10.15 31.91 20.28
N GLN A 188 -10.15 33.21 20.54
CA GLN A 188 -10.78 34.20 19.68
C GLN A 188 -10.17 34.21 18.28
N ALA A 189 -8.82 34.21 18.18
CA ALA A 189 -8.14 34.12 16.90
C ALA A 189 -8.45 32.82 16.14
N LEU A 190 -8.60 31.69 16.84
CA LEU A 190 -9.00 30.42 16.21
C LEU A 190 -10.45 30.46 15.71
N GLN A 191 -11.34 31.07 16.49
CA GLN A 191 -12.75 31.24 16.14
C GLN A 191 -12.90 32.12 14.90
N GLU A 192 -12.17 33.23 14.81
CA GLU A 192 -12.15 34.10 13.62
C GLU A 192 -11.66 33.35 12.39
N ARG A 193 -10.57 32.58 12.52
CA ARG A 193 -10.05 31.74 11.43
C ARG A 193 -11.05 30.67 11.00
N LEU A 194 -11.77 30.07 11.94
CA LEU A 194 -12.79 29.07 11.64
C LEU A 194 -13.94 29.69 10.87
N VAL A 195 -14.46 30.84 11.31
CA VAL A 195 -15.52 31.57 10.62
C VAL A 195 -15.08 31.92 9.20
N GLN A 196 -13.86 32.45 9.02
CA GLN A 196 -13.30 32.75 7.70
C GLN A 196 -13.17 31.50 6.82
N SER A 197 -12.76 30.36 7.37
CA SER A 197 -12.67 29.10 6.63
C SER A 197 -14.06 28.57 6.23
N VAL A 198 -15.07 28.73 7.08
CA VAL A 198 -16.45 28.35 6.79
C VAL A 198 -17.01 29.23 5.68
N GLU A 199 -16.85 30.55 5.77
CA GLU A 199 -17.33 31.50 4.77
C GLU A 199 -16.70 31.25 3.39
N THR A 200 -15.38 31.04 3.33
CA THR A 200 -14.69 30.71 2.08
C THR A 200 -15.16 29.37 1.51
N THR A 201 -15.46 28.38 2.35
CA THR A 201 -16.02 27.10 1.90
C THR A 201 -17.44 27.26 1.35
N VAL A 202 -18.30 28.03 2.02
CA VAL A 202 -19.67 28.33 1.56
C VAL A 202 -19.64 29.10 0.24
N MET A 203 -18.78 30.11 0.12
CA MET A 203 -18.56 30.88 -1.11
C MET A 203 -18.14 29.98 -2.27
N ARG A 204 -17.19 29.06 -2.03
CA ARG A 204 -16.76 28.08 -3.04
C ARG A 204 -17.90 27.15 -3.46
N LYS A 205 -18.70 26.65 -2.51
CA LYS A 205 -19.88 25.83 -2.82
C LYS A 205 -20.93 26.59 -3.64
N LYS A 206 -21.23 27.85 -3.28
CA LYS A 206 -22.16 28.70 -4.03
C LYS A 206 -21.65 28.93 -5.46
N LYS A 207 -20.36 29.21 -5.63
CA LYS A 207 -19.74 29.38 -6.95
C LYS A 207 -19.82 28.11 -7.79
N LEU A 208 -19.58 26.93 -7.19
CA LEU A 208 -19.71 25.65 -7.90
C LEU A 208 -21.15 25.39 -8.38
N LEU A 209 -22.15 25.68 -7.56
CA LEU A 209 -23.57 25.52 -7.94
C LEU A 209 -23.96 26.48 -9.08
N LEU A 210 -23.51 27.74 -9.02
CA LEU A 210 -23.76 28.71 -10.10
C LEU A 210 -23.11 28.26 -11.41
N LEU A 211 -21.84 27.86 -11.37
CA LEU A 211 -21.15 27.33 -12.55
C LEU A 211 -21.84 26.09 -13.11
N GLN A 212 -22.35 25.20 -12.25
CA GLN A 212 -23.11 24.02 -12.69
C GLN A 212 -24.44 24.40 -13.33
N ALA A 213 -25.14 25.42 -12.81
CA ALA A 213 -26.37 25.95 -13.41
C ALA A 213 -26.11 26.60 -14.77
N ASP A 214 -25.05 27.42 -14.89
CA ASP A 214 -24.64 28.05 -16.15
C ASP A 214 -24.21 27.00 -17.18
N MET A 215 -23.49 25.95 -16.76
CA MET A 215 -23.14 24.82 -17.63
C MET A 215 -24.38 24.06 -18.09
N GLN A 216 -25.38 23.84 -17.23
CA GLN A 216 -26.65 23.21 -17.62
C GLN A 216 -27.47 24.06 -18.59
N GLN A 217 -27.45 25.39 -18.43
CA GLN A 217 -28.10 26.31 -19.38
C GLN A 217 -27.34 26.38 -20.70
N ALA A 218 -26.01 26.38 -20.67
CA ALA A 218 -25.18 26.34 -21.87
C ALA A 218 -25.31 25.01 -22.63
N THR A 219 -25.41 23.87 -21.94
CA THR A 219 -25.67 22.57 -22.59
C THR A 219 -27.09 22.47 -23.11
N ALA A 220 -28.09 23.00 -22.40
CA ALA A 220 -29.47 23.09 -22.89
C ALA A 220 -29.56 23.98 -24.14
N ALA A 221 -28.98 25.18 -24.12
CA ALA A 221 -28.95 26.09 -25.27
C ALA A 221 -28.15 25.54 -26.45
N THR A 222 -27.08 24.79 -26.20
CA THR A 222 -26.30 24.08 -27.24
C THR A 222 -27.07 22.90 -27.82
N SER A 223 -27.87 22.19 -27.01
CA SER A 223 -28.78 21.13 -27.48
C SER A 223 -29.88 21.72 -28.38
N THR A 224 -30.49 22.84 -27.98
CA THR A 224 -31.51 23.52 -28.79
C THR A 224 -30.92 24.09 -30.08
N ARG A 225 -29.73 24.72 -30.03
CA ARG A 225 -29.02 25.20 -31.24
C ARG A 225 -28.54 24.06 -32.13
N GLY A 226 -28.14 22.93 -31.56
CA GLY A 226 -27.75 21.73 -32.31
C GLY A 226 -28.94 21.05 -33.00
N LEU A 227 -30.10 21.00 -32.34
CA LEU A 227 -31.37 20.59 -32.93
C LEU A 227 -31.82 21.56 -34.03
N MET A 228 -31.77 22.87 -33.78
CA MET A 228 -32.10 23.90 -34.78
C MET A 228 -31.18 23.84 -36.00
N ARG A 229 -29.88 23.58 -35.79
CA ARG A 229 -28.92 23.41 -36.88
C ARG A 229 -29.16 22.14 -37.68
N ARG A 230 -29.50 21.01 -37.03
CA ARG A 230 -29.88 19.77 -37.74
C ARG A 230 -31.17 19.91 -38.53
N VAL A 231 -32.15 20.66 -38.01
CA VAL A 231 -33.39 20.99 -38.73
C VAL A 231 -33.09 21.95 -39.89
N MET A 232 -32.26 22.97 -39.69
CA MET A 232 -31.85 23.89 -40.74
C MET A 232 -30.99 23.21 -41.82
N ASP A 233 -30.15 22.24 -41.47
CA ASP A 233 -29.40 21.43 -42.43
C ASP A 233 -30.31 20.44 -43.18
N SER A 234 -31.41 19.97 -42.57
CA SER A 234 -32.42 19.15 -43.25
C SER A 234 -33.36 19.94 -44.17
N ILE A 235 -33.43 21.26 -43.99
CA ILE A 235 -34.23 22.19 -44.80
C ILE A 235 -33.35 22.94 -45.81
N GLY A 236 -32.05 23.07 -45.54
CA GLY A 236 -31.04 23.77 -46.33
C GLY A 236 -30.44 22.95 -47.47
N LEU A 237 -31.29 22.42 -48.35
CA LEU A 237 -30.91 22.21 -49.74
C LEU A 237 -30.81 23.59 -50.39
N SER A 238 -29.61 24.20 -50.45
CA SER A 238 -29.16 25.09 -51.55
C SER A 238 -27.96 25.97 -51.17
N SER A 239 -27.01 26.03 -52.11
CA SER A 239 -25.98 27.06 -52.34
C SER A 239 -24.76 27.06 -51.40
N SER A 240 -23.65 26.46 -51.81
CA SER A 240 -22.62 27.02 -52.72
C SER A 240 -21.88 28.26 -52.20
N ALA A 241 -20.67 27.97 -51.70
CA ALA A 241 -19.41 28.69 -51.95
C ALA A 241 -19.31 30.20 -51.67
N ARG A 242 -18.38 30.59 -50.77
CA ARG A 242 -17.22 31.49 -51.05
C ARG A 242 -16.61 32.08 -49.77
N ARG A 243 -15.29 31.91 -49.60
CA ARG A 243 -14.27 32.84 -49.05
C ARG A 243 -12.95 32.05 -48.91
N ILE A 244 -12.04 32.10 -49.88
CA ILE A 244 -11.02 33.14 -50.19
C ILE A 244 -10.15 33.48 -48.95
N SER A 245 -8.91 32.97 -49.02
CA SER A 245 -7.68 33.22 -48.26
C SER A 245 -7.32 34.71 -48.18
N VAL A 246 -7.02 35.29 -47.00
CA VAL A 246 -5.75 35.30 -46.24
C VAL A 246 -4.62 36.11 -46.92
N VAL A 247 -4.40 37.29 -46.32
CA VAL A 247 -3.14 38.00 -46.00
C VAL A 247 -2.31 38.64 -47.12
N ASP A 248 -2.18 39.97 -47.04
CA ASP A 248 -0.89 40.66 -47.15
C ASP A 248 -0.88 41.91 -46.23
N GLN A 249 0.26 42.10 -45.54
CA GLN A 249 0.74 43.17 -44.63
C GLN A 249 -0.06 43.56 -43.36
#